data_AF-A0A7G5GRJ2-F1
#
_entry.id   AF-A0A7G5GRJ2-F1
#
_cell.length_a   1.000
_cell.length_b   1.000
_cell.length_c   1.000
_cell.angle_alpha   90.00
_cell.angle_beta   90.00
_cell.angle_gamma   90.00
#
_symmetry.space_group_name_H-M   'P 1'
#
loop_
_entity.id
_entity.type
_entity.pdbx_description
1 polymer ?
#
loop_
_entity_poly.entity_id
_entity_poly.type
_entity_poly.pdbx_seq_one_letter_code
_entity_poly.pdbx_strand_id
1 'polypeptide(L)'
;MVMGYFEAQAIAIEMNALKATRPLTFDLLQTLLLAGNFSVKEIVIDAIINQLFYATVVLQTMDGELELDTIPSDAFVIALKNKAPMYIYRSVLKAYQDLELNKS
;
A
#
# COMPACT_ATOMS: atom_id res chain seq x y z
N MET A 1 8.94 -2.69 10.33
CA MET A 1 9.08 -2.08 8.99
C MET A 1 9.77 -0.75 9.18
N VAL A 2 10.94 -0.56 8.55
CA VAL A 2 11.56 0.77 8.48
C VAL A 2 11.03 1.43 7.22
N MET A 3 10.50 2.64 7.35
CA MET A 3 10.04 3.45 6.23
C MET A 3 10.96 4.65 6.08
N GLY A 4 11.25 5.04 4.84
CA GLY A 4 12.00 6.26 4.56
C GLY A 4 11.22 7.52 4.94
N TYR A 5 11.93 8.66 4.94
CA TYR A 5 11.36 9.95 5.33
C TYR A 5 10.22 10.39 4.41
N PHE A 6 10.35 10.20 3.10
CA PHE A 6 9.36 10.65 2.13
C PHE A 6 8.07 9.82 2.19
N GLU A 7 8.19 8.52 2.42
CA GLU A 7 7.07 7.60 2.62
C GLU A 7 6.31 7.96 3.91
N ALA A 8 7.05 8.16 5.01
CA ALA A 8 6.45 8.59 6.27
C ALA A 8 5.74 9.95 6.13
N GLN A 9 6.33 10.89 5.37
CA GLN A 9 5.73 12.19 5.10
C GLN A 9 4.44 12.07 4.25
N ALA A 10 4.44 11.24 3.21
CA ALA A 10 3.26 11.01 2.38
C ALA A 10 2.10 10.43 3.19
N ILE A 11 2.38 9.46 4.06
CA ILE A 11 1.41 8.89 5.01
C ILE A 11 0.87 9.98 5.94
N ALA A 12 1.76 10.78 6.55
CA ALA A 12 1.35 11.82 7.49
C ALA A 12 0.47 12.89 6.83
N ILE A 13 0.79 13.31 5.60
CA ILE A 13 -0.03 14.25 4.83
C ILE A 13 -1.43 13.70 4.63
N GLU A 14 -1.53 12.43 4.20
CA GLU A 14 -2.82 11.80 3.91
C GLU A 14 -3.65 11.57 5.18
N MET A 15 -3.03 11.04 6.24
CA MET A 15 -3.71 10.81 7.52
C MET A 15 -4.26 12.08 8.16
N ASN A 16 -3.56 13.21 7.99
CA ASN A 16 -4.00 14.50 8.52
C ASN A 16 -4.90 15.28 7.54
N ALA A 17 -5.27 14.68 6.40
CA ALA A 17 -6.06 15.31 5.34
C ALA A 17 -5.50 16.68 4.89
N LEU A 18 -4.17 16.83 4.92
CA LEU A 18 -3.50 18.06 4.52
C LEU A 18 -3.50 18.18 2.99
N LYS A 19 -3.88 19.35 2.48
CA LYS A 19 -3.83 19.62 1.03
C LYS A 19 -2.56 20.38 0.67
N ALA A 20 -1.73 19.77 -0.17
CA ALA A 20 -0.60 20.44 -0.78
C ALA A 20 -1.05 21.45 -1.85
N THR A 21 -0.24 22.48 -2.10
CA THR A 21 -0.50 23.51 -3.12
C THR A 21 -0.36 22.99 -4.56
N ARG A 22 0.36 21.87 -4.73
CA ARG A 22 0.53 21.13 -5.99
C ARG A 22 0.31 19.64 -5.73
N PRO A 23 -0.20 18.88 -6.71
CA PRO A 23 -0.33 17.43 -6.59
C PRO A 23 1.02 16.76 -6.31
N LEU A 24 1.07 15.91 -5.29
CA LEU A 24 2.20 15.04 -4.99
C LEU A 24 2.11 13.72 -5.78
N THR A 25 3.11 12.85 -5.65
CA THR A 25 3.20 11.58 -6.39
C THR A 25 1.92 10.74 -6.27
N PHE A 26 1.38 10.60 -5.07
CA PHE A 26 0.16 9.82 -4.86
C PHE A 26 -1.12 10.53 -5.33
N ASP A 27 -1.12 11.86 -5.44
CA ASP A 27 -2.22 12.60 -6.08
C ASP A 27 -2.20 12.40 -7.59
N LEU A 28 -1.01 12.40 -8.19
CA LEU A 28 -0.82 12.07 -9.60
C LEU A 28 -1.28 10.63 -9.88
N LEU A 29 -0.91 9.67 -9.03
CA LEU A 29 -1.35 8.28 -9.14
C LEU A 29 -2.89 8.18 -9.08
N GLN A 30 -3.53 8.89 -8.15
CA GLN A 30 -4.99 8.92 -8.08
C GLN A 30 -5.61 9.46 -9.38
N THR A 31 -5.02 10.50 -9.95
CA THR A 31 -5.47 11.08 -11.22
C THR A 31 -5.34 10.08 -12.36
N LEU A 32 -4.25 9.30 -12.41
CA LEU A 32 -4.05 8.25 -13.40
C LEU A 32 -5.06 7.11 -13.26
N LEU A 33 -5.32 6.64 -12.04
CA LEU A 33 -6.34 5.61 -11.78
C LEU A 33 -7.73 6.08 -12.25
N LEU A 34 -8.11 7.31 -11.90
CA LEU A 34 -9.38 7.90 -12.32
C LEU A 34 -9.46 8.06 -13.85
N ALA A 35 -8.41 8.53 -14.50
CA ALA A 35 -8.36 8.70 -15.95
C ALA A 35 -8.42 7.36 -16.70
N GLY A 36 -7.93 6.28 -16.08
CA GLY A 36 -8.00 4.92 -16.60
C GLY A 36 -9.26 4.15 -16.21
N ASN A 37 -10.23 4.79 -15.55
CA ASN A 37 -11.44 4.14 -15.02
C ASN A 37 -11.12 2.94 -14.08
N PHE A 38 -10.04 3.04 -13.32
CA PHE A 38 -9.66 2.05 -12.31
C PHE A 38 -10.13 2.49 -10.92
N SER A 39 -10.56 1.54 -10.10
CA SER A 39 -10.79 1.76 -8.66
C SER A 39 -9.99 0.77 -7.83
N VAL A 40 -9.51 1.21 -6.67
CA VAL A 40 -8.81 0.31 -5.74
C VAL A 40 -9.85 -0.52 -4.99
N LYS A 41 -9.85 -1.83 -5.23
CA LYS A 41 -10.75 -2.78 -4.58
C LYS A 41 -10.28 -3.09 -3.16
N GLU A 42 -9.03 -3.52 -3.04
CA GLU A 42 -8.40 -3.91 -1.77
C GLU A 42 -6.88 -3.91 -1.89
N ILE A 43 -6.21 -4.00 -0.75
CA ILE A 43 -4.77 -4.18 -0.67
C ILE A 43 -4.47 -5.40 0.19
N VAL A 44 -3.54 -6.24 -0.25
CA VAL A 44 -3.17 -7.47 0.45
C VAL A 44 -1.67 -7.45 0.72
N ILE A 45 -1.27 -7.58 1.98
CA ILE A 45 0.12 -7.90 2.34
C ILE A 45 0.24 -9.42 2.31
N ASP A 46 0.83 -9.94 1.24
CA ASP A 46 0.78 -11.37 0.93
C ASP A 46 2.07 -12.15 1.20
N ALA A 47 3.22 -11.46 1.26
CA ALA A 47 4.51 -12.11 1.48
C ALA A 47 5.45 -11.32 2.39
N ILE A 48 6.37 -12.06 3.02
CA ILE A 48 7.57 -11.55 3.67
C ILE A 48 8.76 -12.40 3.23
N ILE A 49 9.77 -11.78 2.63
CA ILE A 49 10.98 -12.44 2.12
C ILE A 49 12.18 -11.66 2.63
N ASN A 50 13.13 -12.32 3.30
CA ASN A 50 14.31 -11.65 3.86
C ASN A 50 13.98 -10.40 4.71
N GLN A 51 12.90 -10.47 5.49
CA GLN A 51 12.37 -9.36 6.31
C GLN A 51 11.78 -8.18 5.51
N LEU A 52 11.65 -8.30 4.19
CA LEU A 52 10.96 -7.35 3.33
C LEU A 52 9.52 -7.82 3.11
N PHE A 53 8.58 -6.96 3.42
CA PHE A 53 7.16 -7.20 3.18
C PHE A 53 6.80 -6.79 1.75
N TYR A 54 5.90 -7.54 1.14
CA TYR A 54 5.33 -7.28 -0.19
C TYR A 54 3.85 -7.03 -0.05
N ALA A 55 3.31 -6.17 -0.91
CA ALA A 55 1.90 -5.85 -0.94
C ALA A 55 1.39 -5.82 -2.38
N THR A 56 0.18 -6.32 -2.56
CA THR A 56 -0.54 -6.26 -3.82
C THR A 56 -1.68 -5.26 -3.71
N VAL A 57 -1.76 -4.31 -4.65
CA VAL A 57 -2.93 -3.46 -4.85
C VAL A 57 -3.83 -4.14 -5.88
N VAL A 58 -5.03 -4.51 -5.47
CA VAL A 58 -6.04 -5.09 -6.36
C VAL A 58 -6.89 -3.96 -6.91
N LEU A 59 -6.80 -3.73 -8.21
CA LEU A 59 -7.63 -2.77 -8.94
C LEU A 59 -8.82 -3.47 -9.58
N GLN A 60 -9.99 -2.85 -9.48
CA GLN A 60 -11.14 -3.19 -10.30
C GLN A 60 -11.07 -2.40 -11.61
N THR A 61 -11.21 -3.12 -12.72
CA THR A 61 -11.29 -2.57 -14.07
C THR A 61 -12.59 -3.03 -14.75
N MET A 62 -12.85 -2.58 -15.98
CA MET A 62 -13.99 -3.05 -16.79
C MET A 62 -13.85 -4.53 -17.19
N ASP A 63 -12.62 -5.03 -17.35
CA ASP A 63 -12.32 -6.37 -17.86
C ASP A 63 -12.04 -7.38 -16.73
N GLY A 64 -12.17 -6.95 -15.47
CA GLY A 64 -11.89 -7.76 -14.29
C GLY A 64 -10.90 -7.11 -13.34
N GLU A 65 -10.24 -7.92 -12.53
CA GLU A 65 -9.27 -7.48 -11.53
C GLU A 65 -7.86 -7.41 -12.12
N LEU A 66 -7.10 -6.39 -11.74
CA LEU A 66 -5.69 -6.23 -12.05
C LEU A 66 -4.91 -6.13 -10.74
N GLU A 67 -3.87 -6.94 -10.61
CA GLU A 67 -2.99 -6.95 -9.45
C GLU A 67 -1.71 -6.16 -9.73
N LEU A 68 -1.37 -5.23 -8.85
CA LEU A 68 -0.15 -4.45 -8.91
C LEU A 68 0.73 -4.74 -7.69
N ASP A 69 1.92 -5.29 -7.94
CA ASP A 69 2.93 -5.48 -6.90
C ASP A 69 3.51 -4.14 -6.45
N THR A 70 3.68 -3.98 -5.13
CA THR A 70 4.21 -2.78 -4.50
C THR A 70 4.79 -3.08 -3.13
N ILE A 71 5.53 -2.12 -2.59
CA ILE A 71 5.89 -2.14 -1.17
C ILE A 71 4.71 -1.69 -0.29
N PRO A 72 4.61 -2.16 0.97
CA PRO A 72 3.49 -1.84 1.84
C PRO A 72 3.33 -0.36 2.20
N SER A 73 4.40 0.43 2.24
CA SER A 73 4.31 1.87 2.56
C SER A 73 3.51 2.63 1.50
N ASP A 74 3.77 2.34 0.23
CA ASP A 74 3.05 2.94 -0.90
C ASP A 74 1.62 2.43 -0.93
N ALA A 75 1.43 1.14 -0.70
CA ALA A 75 0.12 0.52 -0.57
C ALA A 75 -0.72 1.22 0.52
N PHE A 76 -0.11 1.56 1.66
CA PHE A 76 -0.78 2.26 2.75
C PHE A 76 -1.31 3.64 2.33
N VAL A 77 -0.51 4.44 1.62
CA VAL A 77 -0.97 5.74 1.12
C VAL A 77 -2.08 5.58 0.09
N ILE A 78 -1.99 4.59 -0.80
CA ILE A 78 -3.03 4.28 -1.79
C ILE A 78 -4.34 3.89 -1.10
N ALA A 79 -4.30 3.04 -0.07
CA ALA A 79 -5.48 2.65 0.70
C ALA A 79 -6.12 3.86 1.38
N LEU A 80 -5.33 4.72 2.02
CA LEU A 80 -5.85 5.91 2.69
C LEU A 80 -6.58 6.84 1.70
N LYS A 81 -5.96 7.11 0.55
CA LYS A 81 -6.55 7.96 -0.50
C LYS A 81 -7.85 7.40 -1.08
N ASN A 82 -7.90 6.10 -1.30
CA ASN A 82 -9.03 5.42 -1.92
C ASN A 82 -10.07 4.90 -0.91
N LYS A 83 -9.78 5.02 0.39
CA LYS A 83 -10.54 4.39 1.48
C LYS A 83 -10.73 2.89 1.25
N ALA A 84 -9.72 2.25 0.67
CA ALA A 84 -9.75 0.83 0.35
C ALA A 84 -9.39 0.00 1.59
N PRO A 85 -10.03 -1.18 1.80
CA PRO A 85 -9.66 -2.09 2.85
C PRO A 85 -8.25 -2.65 2.62
N MET A 86 -7.55 -2.93 3.71
CA MET A 86 -6.23 -3.55 3.69
C MET A 86 -6.23 -4.82 4.55
N TYR A 87 -5.65 -5.88 4.01
CA TYR A 87 -5.56 -7.19 4.64
C TYR A 87 -4.11 -7.66 4.71
N ILE A 88 -3.84 -8.58 5.62
CA ILE A 88 -2.56 -9.27 5.72
C ILE A 88 -2.82 -10.76 5.87
N TYR A 89 -2.10 -11.59 5.11
CA TYR A 89 -2.22 -13.02 5.29
C TYR A 89 -1.67 -13.45 6.66
N ARG A 90 -2.39 -14.37 7.31
CA ARG A 90 -1.95 -14.92 8.60
C ARG A 90 -0.61 -15.64 8.50
N SER A 91 -0.28 -16.22 7.35
CA SER A 91 1.04 -16.80 7.07
C SER A 91 2.16 -15.78 7.18
N VAL A 92 1.96 -14.56 6.66
CA VAL A 92 2.93 -13.46 6.75
C VAL A 92 3.15 -13.04 8.21
N LEU A 93 2.07 -12.90 8.97
CA LEU A 93 2.16 -12.58 10.41
C LEU A 93 2.95 -13.66 11.17
N LYS A 94 2.69 -14.93 10.89
CA LYS A 94 3.41 -16.04 11.51
C LYS A 94 4.89 -16.05 11.12
N ALA A 95 5.20 -15.90 9.83
CA ALA A 95 6.57 -15.85 9.34
C ALA A 95 7.36 -14.70 9.96
N TYR A 96 6.74 -13.52 10.16
CA TYR A 96 7.37 -12.41 10.87
C TYR A 96 7.68 -12.75 12.33
N GLN A 97 6.76 -13.40 13.06
CA GLN A 97 6.99 -13.83 14.44
C GLN A 97 8.16 -14.82 14.56
N ASP A 98 8.23 -15.79 13.65
CA ASP A 98 9.31 -16.78 13.63
C ASP A 98 10.68 -16.11 13.35
N LEU A 99 10.72 -15.11 12.47
CA LEU A 99 11.94 -14.33 12.20
C LEU A 99 12.41 -13.52 13.42
N GLU A 100 11.51 -12.96 14.21
CA GLU A 100 11.87 -12.20 15.43
C GLU A 100 12.34 -13.13 16.56
N LEU A 101 11.74 -14.30 16.71
CA LEU A 101 12.15 -15.29 17.72
C LEU A 101 13.57 -15.84 17.46
N ASN A 102 13.94 -16.01 16.20
CA ASN A 102 15.27 -16.51 15.81
C ASN A 102 16.39 -15.46 15.91
N LYS A 103 16.08 -14.22 16.29
CA LYS A 103 17.07 -13.17 16.58
C LYS A 103 17.55 -13.17 18.04
N SER A 104 16.98 -14.04 18.89
CA SER A 104 17.32 -14.23 20.31
C SER A 104 18.21 -15.45 20.51
#